data_AF-A0A2N4YRU3-F1
#
_entry.id   AF-A0A2N4YRU3-F1
#
_cell.length_a   1.000
_cell.length_b   1.000
_cell.length_c   1.000
_cell.angle_alpha   90.00
_cell.angle_beta   90.00
_cell.angle_gamma   90.00
#
_symmetry.space_group_name_H-M   'P 1'
#
loop_
_entity.id
_entity.type
_entity.pdbx_description
1 polymer ?
#
loop_
_entity_poly.entity_id
_entity_poly.type
_entity_poly.pdbx_seq_one_letter_code
_entity_poly.pdbx_strand_id
1 'polypeptide(L)' 'MNLSATHAVSVNPTTGEVVSSLPWASEREVDAAIALAAAGYRQWRQTPLAERADALRRIGAALRARGEEVAQMITLEMG' A
#
# COMPACT_ATOMS: atom_id res chain seq x y z
N MET A 1 21.99 -13.18 -9.07
CA MET A 1 20.71 -13.80 -8.68
C MET A 1 19.61 -12.82 -9.06
N ASN A 2 18.61 -13.22 -9.83
CA ASN A 2 17.55 -12.29 -10.26
C ASN A 2 16.59 -12.03 -9.08
N LEU A 3 16.77 -10.92 -8.37
CA LEU A 3 15.97 -10.57 -7.19
C LEU A 3 14.46 -10.48 -7.50
N SER A 4 14.08 -10.11 -8.72
CA SER A 4 12.67 -10.01 -9.10
C SER A 4 11.93 -11.35 -9.12
N ALA A 5 12.65 -12.47 -9.14
CA ALA A 5 12.04 -13.80 -9.09
C ALA A 5 11.44 -14.12 -7.71
N THR A 6 11.97 -13.53 -6.64
CA THR A 6 11.55 -13.81 -5.25
C THR A 6 11.06 -12.57 -4.51
N HIS A 7 11.31 -11.37 -5.04
CA HIS A 7 10.98 -10.10 -4.41
C HIS A 7 10.36 -9.10 -5.40
N ALA A 8 9.45 -8.27 -4.90
CA ALA A 8 9.19 -6.96 -5.46
C ALA A 8 10.42 -6.07 -5.22
N VAL A 9 10.95 -5.45 -6.27
CA VAL A 9 12.13 -4.58 -6.17
C VAL A 9 11.72 -3.17 -6.57
N SER A 10 11.91 -2.22 -5.65
CA SER A 10 11.75 -0.79 -5.90
C SER A 10 13.10 -0.20 -6.32
N VAL A 11 13.10 0.57 -7.41
CA VAL A 11 14.31 1.10 -8.03
C VAL A 11 14.13 2.58 -8.29
N ASN A 12 15.13 3.38 -7.96
CA ASN A 12 15.15 4.79 -8.32
C ASN A 12 15.35 4.91 -9.84
N PRO A 13 14.41 5.49 -10.60
CA PRO A 13 14.47 5.51 -12.05
C PRO A 13 15.53 6.48 -12.60
N THR A 14 16.01 7.42 -11.78
CA THR A 14 17.03 8.40 -12.17
C THR A 14 18.45 7.82 -12.02
N THR A 15 18.71 7.07 -10.95
CA THR A 15 20.05 6.53 -10.66
C THR A 15 20.20 5.04 -11.00
N GLY A 16 19.10 4.30 -11.11
CA GLY A 16 19.08 2.84 -11.25
C GLY A 16 19.35 2.07 -9.96
N GLU A 17 19.49 2.76 -8.82
CA GLU A 17 19.77 2.14 -7.53
C GLU A 17 18.53 1.46 -6.94
N VAL A 18 18.72 0.33 -6.28
CA VAL A 18 17.64 -0.36 -5.55
C VAL A 18 17.33 0.42 -4.27
N VAL A 19 16.09 0.88 -4.16
CA VAL A 19 15.57 1.62 -2.99
C VAL A 19 15.17 0.63 -1.89
N SER A 20 14.44 -0.43 -2.28
CA SER A 20 14.00 -1.47 -1.35
C SER A 20 13.69 -2.77 -2.10
N SER A 21 13.62 -3.88 -1.35
CA SER A 21 13.08 -5.13 -1.85
C SER A 21 12.23 -5.82 -0.79
N LEU A 22 11.08 -6.35 -1.21
CA LEU A 22 10.15 -7.07 -0.34
C LEU A 22 9.85 -8.43 -0.96
N PRO A 23 9.86 -9.53 -0.21
CA PRO A 23 9.56 -10.84 -0.74
C PRO A 23 8.15 -10.88 -1.31
N TRP A 24 7.94 -11.65 -2.38
CA TRP A 24 6.59 -11.92 -2.88
C TRP A 24 5.76 -12.62 -1.81
N ALA A 25 4.50 -12.22 -1.68
CA ALA A 25 3.56 -12.95 -0.84
C ALA A 25 3.37 -14.38 -1.37
N SER A 26 3.29 -15.33 -0.46
CA SER A 26 2.89 -16.71 -0.77
C SER A 26 1.40 -16.75 -1.17
N GLU A 27 1.01 -17.79 -1.92
CA GLU A 27 -0.39 -18.04 -2.28
C GLU A 27 -1.31 -18.02 -1.06
N ARG A 28 -0.89 -18.68 0.03
CA ARG A 28 -1.62 -18.69 1.31
C ARG A 28 -1.80 -17.30 1.92
N GLU A 29 -0.80 -16.42 1.82
CA GLU A 29 -0.90 -15.05 2.35
C GLU A 29 -1.84 -14.19 1.49
N VAL A 30 -1.80 -14.38 0.17
CA VAL A 30 -2.74 -13.73 -0.75
C VAL A 30 -4.17 -14.17 -0.46
N ASP A 31 -4.42 -15.47 -0.34
CA ASP A 31 -5.74 -16.01 0.00
C ASP A 31 -6.24 -15.50 1.36
N ALA A 32 -5.36 -15.45 2.36
CA ALA A 32 -5.69 -14.90 3.67
C ALA A 32 -6.05 -13.41 3.59
N ALA A 33 -5.31 -12.62 2.82
CA ALA A 33 -5.58 -11.20 2.62
C ALA A 33 -6.93 -10.97 1.91
N ILE A 34 -7.25 -11.78 0.89
CA ILE A 34 -8.53 -11.73 0.18
C ILE A 34 -9.69 -12.11 1.12
N ALA A 35 -9.53 -13.19 1.88
CA ALA A 35 -10.55 -13.62 2.85
C ALA A 35 -10.82 -12.55 3.92
N LEU A 36 -9.75 -11.91 4.42
CA LEU A 36 -9.83 -10.82 5.38
C LEU A 36 -10.55 -9.61 4.77
N ALA A 37 -10.18 -9.19 3.55
CA ALA A 37 -10.83 -8.09 2.85
C ALA A 37 -12.32 -8.37 2.61
N ALA A 38 -12.68 -9.60 2.21
CA ALA A 38 -14.07 -10.00 2.02
C ALA A 38 -14.87 -9.98 3.32
N ALA A 39 -14.28 -10.41 4.44
CA ALA A 39 -14.91 -10.33 5.75
C ALA A 39 -15.10 -8.87 6.21
N GLY A 40 -14.07 -8.04 6.05
CA GLY A 40 -14.13 -6.61 6.34
C GLY A 40 -15.19 -5.89 5.52
N TYR A 41 -15.29 -6.20 4.21
CA TYR A 41 -16.32 -5.63 3.34
C TYR A 41 -17.74 -5.98 3.78
N ARG A 42 -18.01 -7.22 4.21
CA ARG A 42 -19.34 -7.63 4.68
C ARG A 42 -19.82 -6.79 5.87
N GLN A 43 -18.90 -6.35 6.73
CA GLN A 43 -19.19 -5.43 7.83
C GLN A 43 -19.28 -3.99 7.33
N TRP A 44 -18.26 -3.53 6.59
CA TRP A 44 -18.14 -2.15 6.11
C TRP A 44 -19.30 -1.70 5.21
N ARG A 45 -19.87 -2.61 4.41
CA ARG A 45 -21.02 -2.28 3.55
C ARG A 45 -22.28 -1.89 4.34
N GLN A 46 -22.38 -2.31 5.61
CA GLN A 46 -23.48 -1.96 6.51
C GLN A 46 -23.23 -0.63 7.25
N THR A 47 -22.01 -0.12 7.25
CA THR A 47 -21.65 1.15 7.88
C THR A 47 -22.38 2.32 7.20
N PRO A 48 -23.03 3.23 7.95
CA PRO A 48 -23.71 4.40 7.40
C PRO A 48 -22.79 5.24 6.50
N LEU A 49 -23.37 5.86 5.46
CA LEU A 49 -22.62 6.67 4.50
C LEU A 49 -21.79 7.77 5.19
N ALA A 50 -22.37 8.45 6.19
CA ALA A 50 -21.70 9.51 6.92
C ALA A 50 -20.41 9.02 7.61
N GLU A 51 -20.48 7.87 8.30
CA GLU A 51 -19.33 7.27 8.97
C GLU A 51 -18.25 6.83 7.98
N ARG A 52 -18.63 6.29 6.81
CA ARG A 52 -17.67 5.96 5.75
C ARG A 52 -16.97 7.20 5.21
N ALA A 53 -17.72 8.28 5.00
CA ALA A 53 -17.17 9.57 4.56
C ALA A 53 -16.20 10.14 5.62
N ASP A 54 -16.54 10.05 6.90
CA ASP A 54 -15.66 10.49 7.98
C ASP A 54 -14.38 9.66 8.07
N ALA A 55 -14.46 8.34 7.86
CA ALA A 55 -13.27 7.50 7.77
C ALA A 55 -12.34 7.93 6.64
N LEU A 56 -12.87 8.21 5.45
CA LEU A 56 -12.07 8.73 4.32
C LEU A 56 -11.45 10.10 4.63
N ARG A 57 -12.18 11.00 5.30
CA ARG A 57 -11.64 12.29 5.76
C ARG A 57 -10.48 12.10 6.73
N ARG A 58 -10.58 11.16 7.67
CA ARG A 58 -9.49 10.84 8.61
C ARG A 58 -8.26 10.30 7.89
N ILE A 59 -8.44 9.42 6.90
CA ILE A 59 -7.33 8.94 6.05
C ILE A 59 -6.66 10.12 5.33
N GLY A 60 -7.45 10.98 4.70
CA GLY A 60 -6.92 12.16 4.02
C GLY A 60 -6.24 13.17 4.96
N ALA A 61 -6.67 13.29 6.20
CA ALA A 61 -5.99 14.09 7.21
C ALA A 61 -4.62 13.47 7.61
N ALA A 62 -4.58 12.15 7.82
CA ALA A 62 -3.34 11.44 8.14
C ALA A 62 -2.31 11.52 7.00
N LEU A 63 -2.75 11.36 5.75
CA LEU A 63 -1.88 11.50 4.58
C LEU A 63 -1.31 12.91 4.46
N ARG A 64 -2.15 13.95 4.65
CA ARG A 64 -1.70 15.36 4.61
C ARG A 64 -0.73 15.68 5.74
N ALA A 65 -0.94 15.14 6.94
CA ALA A 65 -0.02 15.32 8.05
C ALA A 65 1.39 14.75 7.78
N ARG A 66 1.50 13.79 6.85
CA ARG A 66 2.75 13.15 6.42
C ARG A 66 3.10 13.49 4.96
N GLY A 67 2.57 14.58 4.43
CA GLY A 67 2.60 14.89 3.00
C GLY A 67 4.02 14.93 2.42
N GLU A 68 4.96 15.57 3.13
CA GLU A 68 6.36 15.67 2.70
C GLU A 68 7.04 14.30 2.63
N GLU A 69 6.88 13.47 3.67
CA GLU A 69 7.43 12.11 3.71
C GLU A 69 6.91 11.25 2.55
N VAL A 70 5.59 11.31 2.30
CA VAL A 70 4.96 10.57 1.20
C VAL A 70 5.42 11.09 -0.16
N ALA A 71 5.55 12.40 -0.33
CA ALA A 71 6.03 13.01 -1.58
C ALA A 71 7.47 12.59 -1.89
N GLN A 72 8.37 12.63 -0.89
CA GLN A 72 9.75 12.20 -1.04
C GLN A 72 9.85 10.71 -1.43
N MET A 73 9.02 9.86 -0.81
CA MET A 73 8.95 8.43 -1.17
C MET A 73 8.49 8.24 -2.62
N ILE A 74 7.44 8.95 -3.05
CA ILE A 74 6.95 8.87 -4.44
C ILE A 74 8.03 9.30 -5.43
N THR A 75 8.70 10.43 -5.19
CA THR A 75 9.80 10.92 -6.04
C THR A 75 10.97 9.93 -6.08
N LEU A 76 11.32 9.33 -4.94
CA LEU A 76 12.41 8.37 -4.88
C LEU A 76 12.15 7.13 -5.74
N GLU A 77 10.90 6.64 -5.77
CA GLU A 77 10.54 5.42 -6.50
C GLU A 77 10.14 5.67 -7.95
N MET A 78 9.60 6.85 -8.27
CA MET A 78 8.97 7.13 -9.57
C MET A 78 9.64 8.26 -10.38
N GLY A 79 10.53 9.05 -9.76
CA GLY A 79 11.17 10.24 -10.37
C GLY A 79 10.30 11.48 -10.23
#